data_AF-A0A3D5N8S7-F1
#
_entry.id   AF-A0A3D5N8S7-F1
#
_cell.length_a   1.000
_cell.length_b   1.000
_cell.length_c   1.000
_cell.angle_alpha   90.00
_cell.angle_beta   90.00
_cell.angle_gamma   90.00
#
_symmetry.space_group_name_H-M   'P 1'
#
loop_
_entity.id
_entity.type
_entity.pdbx_description
1 polymer ?
#
loop_
_entity_poly.entity_id
_entity_poly.type
_entity_poly.pdbx_seq_one_letter_code
_entity_poly.pdbx_strand_id
1 'polypeptide(L)'
;MSDQVKKVVLAYSGGLDTSIILKWLREQYNCEVVTFTADLGQGEELEPARKKAEMFGVKQIFIEDLREEFVRDYVFPMFRANALYEGVYLLGTSIARPLIAKRQIEIAKEVGADAVSHGATGKGNDQVRFELGYYGLKPDVKVIAPWREWELNSRTALLDFAQKHQ
;
A
#
# COMPACT_ATOMS: atom_id res chain seq x y z
N MET A 1 21.46 -11.58 13.09
CA MET A 1 21.06 -12.49 12.00
C MET A 1 20.20 -11.64 11.07
N SER A 2 20.59 -11.47 9.81
CA SER A 2 19.83 -10.59 8.91
C SER A 2 18.49 -11.26 8.59
N ASP A 3 17.40 -10.69 9.10
CA ASP A 3 16.02 -11.05 8.73
C ASP A 3 15.80 -10.72 7.24
N GLN A 4 16.25 -11.62 6.38
CA GLN A 4 16.11 -11.48 4.94
C GLN A 4 14.62 -11.57 4.59
N VAL A 5 14.07 -10.49 4.04
CA VAL A 5 12.69 -10.43 3.56
C VAL A 5 12.56 -11.35 2.36
N LYS A 6 11.72 -12.40 2.44
CA LYS A 6 11.51 -13.35 1.34
C LYS A 6 10.27 -13.00 0.53
N LYS A 7 9.23 -12.49 1.19
CA LYS A 7 7.98 -12.08 0.54
C LYS A 7 7.40 -10.81 1.16
N VAL A 8 6.97 -9.88 0.32
CA VAL A 8 6.37 -8.59 0.72
C VAL A 8 5.01 -8.40 0.06
N VAL A 9 4.04 -7.86 0.82
CA VAL A 9 2.77 -7.38 0.25
C VAL A 9 2.85 -5.88 0.06
N LEU A 10 2.77 -5.42 -1.18
CA LEU A 10 2.79 -4.00 -1.56
C LEU A 10 1.36 -3.48 -1.77
N ALA A 11 0.99 -2.42 -1.04
CA ALA A 11 -0.16 -1.60 -1.39
C ALA A 11 0.13 -0.88 -2.72
N TYR A 12 -0.55 -1.31 -3.77
CA TYR A 12 -0.24 -0.98 -5.16
C TYR A 12 -1.43 -0.26 -5.82
N SER A 13 -1.19 0.93 -6.39
CA SER A 13 -2.24 1.72 -7.06
C SER A 13 -2.16 1.67 -8.59
N GLY A 14 -1.15 1.00 -9.17
CA GLY A 14 -0.88 1.10 -10.61
C GLY A 14 -0.16 2.38 -11.05
N GLY A 15 0.00 3.36 -10.15
CA GLY A 15 0.73 4.61 -10.41
C GLY A 15 2.21 4.38 -10.75
N LEU A 16 2.88 5.45 -11.21
CA LEU A 16 4.32 5.43 -11.49
C LEU A 16 5.11 5.00 -10.25
N ASP A 17 4.85 5.65 -9.11
CA ASP A 17 5.61 5.48 -7.87
C ASP A 17 5.53 4.03 -7.36
N THR A 18 4.32 3.46 -7.24
CA THR A 18 4.16 2.08 -6.76
C THR A 18 4.69 1.04 -7.75
N SER A 19 4.79 1.38 -9.04
CA SER A 19 5.42 0.51 -10.05
C SER A 19 6.93 0.49 -9.93
N ILE A 20 7.53 1.64 -9.62
CA ILE A 20 8.95 1.73 -9.33
C ILE A 20 9.27 1.01 -8.02
N ILE A 21 8.44 1.20 -6.99
CA ILE A 21 8.57 0.48 -5.72
C ILE A 21 8.54 -1.04 -5.93
N LEU A 22 7.63 -1.56 -6.76
CA LEU A 22 7.55 -2.98 -7.07
C LEU A 22 8.89 -3.50 -7.62
N LYS A 23 9.48 -2.81 -8.59
CA LYS A 23 10.79 -3.19 -9.17
C LYS A 23 11.92 -3.04 -8.15
N TRP A 24 11.95 -1.92 -7.42
CA TRP A 24 12.95 -1.65 -6.39
C TRP A 24 12.95 -2.69 -5.28
N LEU A 25 11.78 -3.14 -4.79
CA LEU A 25 11.65 -4.20 -3.79
C LEU A 25 12.27 -5.51 -4.28
N ARG A 26 12.09 -5.86 -5.56
CA ARG A 26 12.70 -7.06 -6.14
C ARG A 26 14.21 -6.95 -6.24
N GLU A 27 14.74 -5.80 -6.63
CA GLU A 27 16.18 -5.61 -6.80
C GLU A 27 16.92 -5.49 -5.46
N GLN A 28 16.40 -4.70 -4.53
CA GLN A 28 17.07 -4.44 -3.26
C GLN A 28 16.94 -5.61 -2.28
N TYR A 29 15.77 -6.26 -2.23
CA TYR A 29 15.51 -7.31 -1.26
C TYR A 29 15.57 -8.72 -1.87
N ASN A 30 15.64 -8.87 -3.20
CA ASN A 30 15.58 -10.15 -3.90
C ASN A 30 14.40 -11.03 -3.41
N CYS A 31 13.22 -10.40 -3.26
CA CYS A 31 12.05 -10.99 -2.64
C CYS A 31 10.88 -11.15 -3.61
N GLU A 32 9.94 -12.04 -3.28
CA GLU A 32 8.65 -12.12 -3.96
C GLU A 32 7.78 -10.92 -3.56
N VAL A 33 7.23 -10.22 -4.56
CA VAL A 33 6.29 -9.11 -4.33
C VAL A 33 4.88 -9.57 -4.70
N VAL A 34 3.98 -9.48 -3.73
CA VAL A 34 2.52 -9.62 -3.88
C VAL A 34 1.93 -8.22 -3.95
N THR A 35 1.01 -7.96 -4.88
CA THR A 35 0.36 -6.64 -4.99
C THR A 35 -1.06 -6.68 -4.46
N PHE A 36 -1.44 -5.65 -3.72
CA PHE A 36 -2.80 -5.46 -3.21
C PHE A 36 -3.34 -4.09 -3.60
N THR A 37 -4.53 -4.07 -4.19
CA THR A 37 -5.28 -2.88 -4.57
C THR A 37 -6.69 -2.97 -3.98
N ALA A 38 -7.07 -1.99 -3.16
CA ALA A 38 -8.40 -1.92 -2.54
C ALA A 38 -9.32 -1.00 -3.35
N ASP A 39 -10.48 -1.47 -3.81
CA ASP A 39 -11.56 -0.63 -4.32
C ASP A 39 -12.38 -0.06 -3.16
N LEU A 40 -12.31 1.26 -3.00
CA LEU A 40 -13.07 2.04 -2.05
C LEU A 40 -13.98 3.06 -2.75
N GLY A 41 -14.21 2.90 -4.05
CA GLY A 41 -15.07 3.77 -4.86
C GLY A 41 -14.31 4.69 -5.82
N GLN A 42 -13.03 4.48 -6.06
CA GLN A 42 -12.24 5.31 -6.98
C GLN A 42 -12.53 5.08 -8.49
N GLY A 43 -13.30 4.05 -8.85
CA GLY A 43 -13.79 3.85 -10.23
C GLY A 43 -12.79 3.16 -11.17
N GLU A 44 -12.63 3.68 -12.39
CA GLU A 44 -11.96 3.02 -13.53
C GLU A 44 -10.44 2.75 -13.34
N GLU A 45 -9.84 3.20 -12.25
CA GLU A 45 -8.39 3.07 -11.99
C GLU A 45 -7.92 1.66 -11.62
N LEU A 46 -8.83 0.71 -11.37
CA LEU A 46 -8.50 -0.64 -10.87
C LEU A 46 -7.98 -1.60 -11.95
N GLU A 47 -8.63 -1.64 -13.10
CA GLU A 47 -8.25 -2.54 -14.20
C GLU A 47 -6.84 -2.26 -14.77
N PRO A 48 -6.41 -0.99 -14.93
CA PRO A 48 -5.03 -0.69 -15.28
C PRO A 48 -4.01 -1.21 -14.27
N ALA A 49 -4.33 -1.23 -12.97
CA ALA A 49 -3.42 -1.72 -11.94
C ALA A 49 -3.19 -3.23 -12.09
N ARG A 50 -4.22 -4.03 -12.40
CA ARG A 50 -4.08 -5.47 -12.68
C ARG A 50 -3.11 -5.72 -13.81
N LYS A 51 -3.41 -5.16 -14.98
CA LYS A 51 -2.64 -5.38 -16.21
C LYS A 51 -1.18 -4.97 -16.02
N LYS A 52 -0.94 -3.87 -15.31
CA LYS A 52 0.41 -3.39 -15.06
C LYS A 52 1.19 -4.30 -14.10
N ALA A 53 0.56 -4.82 -13.05
CA ALA A 53 1.18 -5.82 -12.17
C ALA A 53 1.49 -7.13 -12.91
N GLU A 54 0.60 -7.58 -13.80
CA GLU A 54 0.80 -8.74 -14.68
C GLU A 54 1.97 -8.53 -15.66
N MET A 55 2.06 -7.35 -16.29
CA MET A 55 3.18 -6.98 -17.15
C MET A 55 4.52 -7.02 -16.41
N PHE A 56 4.52 -6.68 -15.12
CA PHE A 56 5.71 -6.81 -14.28
C PHE A 56 5.93 -8.24 -13.74
N GLY A 57 5.16 -9.23 -14.18
CA GLY A 57 5.32 -10.63 -13.78
C GLY A 57 5.02 -10.87 -12.30
N VAL A 58 4.08 -10.14 -11.70
CA VAL A 58 3.58 -10.44 -10.36
C VAL A 58 2.73 -11.70 -10.42
N LYS A 59 3.03 -12.69 -9.55
CA LYS A 59 2.32 -13.98 -9.52
C LYS A 59 1.00 -13.90 -8.74
N GLN A 60 0.95 -13.06 -7.71
CA GLN A 60 -0.20 -12.94 -6.82
C GLN A 60 -0.67 -11.48 -6.79
N ILE A 61 -1.84 -11.24 -7.38
CA ILE A 61 -2.42 -9.91 -7.58
C ILE A 61 -3.81 -9.88 -6.95
N PHE A 62 -3.93 -9.19 -5.82
CA PHE A 62 -5.18 -8.98 -5.11
C PHE A 62 -5.78 -7.65 -5.53
N ILE A 63 -6.98 -7.68 -6.10
CA ILE A 63 -7.81 -6.50 -6.33
C ILE A 63 -9.16 -6.80 -5.73
N GLU A 64 -9.53 -6.07 -4.68
CA GLU A 64 -10.66 -6.41 -3.85
C GLU A 64 -11.62 -5.25 -3.68
N ASP A 65 -12.90 -5.55 -3.86
CA ASP A 65 -14.00 -4.62 -3.56
C ASP A 65 -14.25 -4.55 -2.07
N LEU A 66 -13.85 -3.44 -1.46
CA LEU A 66 -14.02 -3.17 -0.03
C LEU A 66 -15.03 -2.05 0.21
N ARG A 67 -15.82 -1.63 -0.79
CA ARG A 67 -16.75 -0.49 -0.69
C ARG A 67 -17.81 -0.72 0.39
N GLU A 68 -18.40 -1.91 0.41
CA GLU A 68 -19.45 -2.26 1.39
C GLU A 68 -18.89 -2.29 2.82
N GLU A 69 -17.73 -2.94 3.02
CA GLU A 69 -17.05 -2.95 4.33
C GLU A 69 -16.66 -1.53 4.75
N PHE A 70 -16.12 -0.74 3.83
CA PHE A 70 -15.72 0.64 4.10
C PHE A 70 -16.89 1.47 4.59
N VAL A 71 -18.03 1.42 3.90
CA VAL A 71 -19.20 2.20 4.31
C VAL A 71 -19.75 1.69 5.64
N ARG A 72 -19.98 0.37 5.76
CA ARG A 72 -20.63 -0.24 6.91
C ARG A 72 -19.81 -0.13 8.19
N ASP A 73 -18.51 -0.43 8.14
CA ASP A 73 -17.68 -0.66 9.32
C ASP A 73 -16.74 0.53 9.63
N TYR A 74 -16.60 1.50 8.72
CA TYR A 74 -15.72 2.66 8.90
C TYR A 74 -16.48 3.98 8.77
N VAL A 75 -17.16 4.22 7.63
CA VAL A 75 -17.86 5.49 7.38
C VAL A 75 -19.04 5.67 8.33
N PHE A 76 -19.95 4.69 8.43
CA PHE A 76 -21.12 4.82 9.32
C PHE A 76 -20.75 5.00 10.79
N PRO A 77 -19.81 4.25 11.38
CA PRO A 77 -19.36 4.50 12.75
C PRO A 77 -18.77 5.90 12.95
N MET A 78 -17.97 6.40 12.00
CA MET A 78 -17.43 7.76 12.03
C MET A 78 -18.54 8.82 12.01
N PHE A 79 -19.57 8.63 11.18
CA PHE A 79 -20.69 9.56 11.09
C PHE A 79 -21.61 9.54 12.33
N ARG A 80 -21.72 8.40 13.04
CA ARG A 80 -22.44 8.37 14.34
C ARG A 80 -21.84 9.32 15.37
N ALA A 81 -20.53 9.59 15.28
CA ALA A 81 -19.84 10.54 16.15
C ALA A 81 -19.90 11.99 15.65
N ASN A 82 -20.54 12.25 14.50
CA ASN A 82 -20.47 13.54 13.80
C ASN A 82 -19.01 14.02 13.63
N ALA A 83 -18.10 13.09 13.34
CA ALA A 83 -16.67 13.35 13.37
C ALA A 83 -16.28 14.40 12.33
N LEU A 84 -15.61 15.45 12.80
CA LEU A 84 -15.17 16.57 11.98
C LEU A 84 -13.82 17.05 12.51
N TYR A 85 -12.81 16.99 11.66
CA TYR A 85 -11.48 17.47 12.03
C TYR A 85 -11.38 18.97 11.80
N GLU A 86 -10.95 19.69 12.84
CA GLU A 86 -10.80 21.14 12.85
C GLU A 86 -12.06 21.90 12.38
N GLY A 87 -13.24 21.33 12.63
CA GLY A 87 -14.53 21.96 12.31
C GLY A 87 -14.89 21.99 10.81
N VAL A 88 -14.10 21.37 9.93
CA VAL A 88 -14.35 21.42 8.46
C VAL A 88 -14.10 20.09 7.73
N TYR A 89 -13.14 19.28 8.14
CA TYR A 89 -12.69 18.14 7.35
C TYR A 89 -13.38 16.82 7.77
N LEU A 90 -14.09 16.20 6.82
CA LEU A 90 -14.85 14.94 7.00
C LEU A 90 -13.98 13.67 6.93
N LEU A 91 -12.67 13.77 7.21
CA LEU A 91 -11.79 12.62 7.48
C LEU A 91 -11.70 11.54 6.38
N GLY A 92 -12.13 11.81 5.14
CA GLY A 92 -12.24 10.78 4.09
C GLY A 92 -10.96 9.99 3.83
N THR A 93 -9.81 10.65 3.77
CA THR A 93 -8.51 9.96 3.64
C THR A 93 -8.17 9.22 4.92
N SER A 94 -8.31 9.88 6.08
CA SER A 94 -7.95 9.32 7.39
C SER A 94 -8.67 8.01 7.68
N ILE A 95 -9.97 7.93 7.36
CA ILE A 95 -10.82 6.79 7.72
C ILE A 95 -10.66 5.59 6.76
N ALA A 96 -10.21 5.82 5.53
CA ALA A 96 -9.94 4.77 4.55
C ALA A 96 -8.66 3.97 4.84
N ARG A 97 -7.60 4.64 5.34
CA ARG A 97 -6.27 3.99 5.51
C ARG A 97 -6.26 2.80 6.47
N PRO A 98 -6.95 2.83 7.63
CA PRO A 98 -7.00 1.67 8.52
C PRO A 98 -7.61 0.42 7.87
N LEU A 99 -8.60 0.56 6.98
CA LEU A 99 -9.16 -0.57 6.23
C LEU A 99 -8.15 -1.17 5.26
N ILE A 100 -7.45 -0.33 4.49
CA ILE A 100 -6.41 -0.79 3.57
C ILE A 100 -5.29 -1.48 4.35
N ALA A 101 -4.85 -0.89 5.48
CA ALA A 101 -3.82 -1.47 6.32
C ALA A 101 -4.24 -2.83 6.91
N LYS A 102 -5.50 -2.93 7.36
CA LYS A 102 -6.10 -4.17 7.85
C LYS A 102 -6.05 -5.26 6.79
N ARG A 103 -6.63 -4.99 5.62
CA ARG A 103 -6.72 -6.02 4.58
C ARG A 103 -5.34 -6.43 4.06
N GLN A 104 -4.40 -5.49 3.98
CA GLN A 104 -3.01 -5.80 3.60
C GLN A 104 -2.33 -6.74 4.61
N ILE A 105 -2.56 -6.58 5.91
CA ILE A 105 -2.04 -7.49 6.94
C ILE A 105 -2.71 -8.86 6.87
N GLU A 106 -4.01 -8.92 6.58
CA GLU A 106 -4.70 -10.19 6.37
C GLU A 106 -4.12 -10.94 5.16
N ILE A 107 -3.95 -10.27 4.03
CA ILE A 107 -3.29 -10.85 2.84
C ILE A 107 -1.86 -11.29 3.19
N ALA A 108 -1.10 -10.49 3.94
CA ALA A 108 0.24 -10.86 4.36
C ALA A 108 0.25 -12.14 5.22
N LYS A 109 -0.78 -12.37 6.05
CA LYS A 109 -0.96 -13.62 6.79
C LYS A 109 -1.36 -14.77 5.86
N GLU A 110 -2.29 -14.55 4.93
CA GLU A 110 -2.76 -15.54 3.96
C GLU A 110 -1.64 -16.09 3.06
N VAL A 111 -0.78 -15.21 2.55
CA VAL A 111 0.29 -15.58 1.61
C VAL A 111 1.61 -15.93 2.29
N GLY A 112 1.68 -15.83 3.62
CA GLY A 112 2.89 -16.04 4.42
C GLY A 112 4.00 -15.03 4.10
N ALA A 113 3.67 -13.74 4.04
CA ALA A 113 4.62 -12.67 3.83
C ALA A 113 5.28 -12.20 5.14
N ASP A 114 6.58 -11.94 5.06
CA ASP A 114 7.40 -11.47 6.18
C ASP A 114 7.29 -9.95 6.36
N ALA A 115 6.96 -9.25 5.28
CA ALA A 115 6.92 -7.79 5.24
C ALA A 115 5.69 -7.21 4.53
N VAL A 116 5.40 -5.94 4.82
CA VAL A 116 4.45 -5.12 4.07
C VAL A 116 5.13 -3.84 3.60
N SER A 117 4.64 -3.27 2.48
CA SER A 117 5.16 -2.04 1.91
C SER A 117 4.05 -1.14 1.39
N HIS A 118 4.28 0.18 1.40
CA HIS A 118 3.35 1.19 0.91
C HIS A 118 4.06 2.29 0.12
N GLY A 119 3.29 2.95 -0.76
CA GLY A 119 3.76 4.10 -1.55
C GLY A 119 3.58 5.48 -0.92
N ALA A 120 3.13 5.58 0.33
CA ALA A 120 2.97 6.87 1.01
C ALA A 120 4.31 7.62 1.13
N THR A 121 4.27 8.94 0.93
CA THR A 121 5.48 9.79 0.98
C THR A 121 6.06 9.88 2.39
N GLY A 122 7.39 10.04 2.49
CA GLY A 122 8.09 10.15 3.77
C GLY A 122 7.78 11.41 4.59
N LYS A 123 6.98 12.35 4.05
CA LYS A 123 6.62 13.63 4.70
C LYS A 123 5.11 13.78 4.93
N GLY A 124 4.30 12.82 4.51
CA GLY A 124 2.84 12.89 4.59
C GLY A 124 2.26 12.16 5.81
N ASN A 125 0.96 12.35 6.06
CA ASN A 125 0.25 11.68 7.16
C ASN A 125 -0.03 10.20 6.88
N ASP A 126 -0.11 9.80 5.61
CA ASP A 126 -0.52 8.43 5.24
C ASP A 126 0.46 7.36 5.69
N GLN A 127 1.77 7.66 5.74
CA GLN A 127 2.77 6.72 6.28
C GLN A 127 2.44 6.33 7.73
N VAL A 128 2.07 7.31 8.56
CA VAL A 128 1.71 7.09 9.96
C VAL A 128 0.42 6.28 10.06
N ARG A 129 -0.58 6.60 9.24
CA ARG A 129 -1.87 5.90 9.21
C ARG A 129 -1.72 4.43 8.84
N PHE A 130 -0.89 4.13 7.84
CA PHE A 130 -0.58 2.75 7.45
C PHE A 130 0.18 2.01 8.54
N GLU A 131 1.28 2.59 9.01
CA GLU A 131 2.18 1.93 9.95
C GLU A 131 1.55 1.66 11.31
N LEU A 132 0.79 2.61 11.85
CA LEU A 132 0.02 2.36 13.08
C LEU A 132 -1.02 1.25 12.88
N GLY A 133 -1.66 1.19 11.72
CA GLY A 133 -2.58 0.10 11.38
C GLY A 133 -1.86 -1.25 11.31
N TYR A 134 -0.68 -1.30 10.68
CA TYR A 134 0.12 -2.52 10.60
C TYR A 134 0.57 -3.00 11.98
N TYR A 135 1.22 -2.14 12.76
CA TYR A 135 1.73 -2.51 14.08
C TYR A 135 0.61 -2.82 15.07
N GLY A 136 -0.56 -2.20 14.93
CA GLY A 136 -1.75 -2.55 15.72
C GLY A 136 -2.30 -3.95 15.44
N LEU A 137 -2.09 -4.49 14.23
CA LEU A 137 -2.66 -5.77 13.78
C LEU A 137 -1.65 -6.92 13.68
N LYS A 138 -0.37 -6.60 13.54
CA LYS A 138 0.78 -7.50 13.50
C LYS A 138 2.03 -6.74 14.00
N PRO A 139 2.25 -6.64 15.32
CA PRO A 139 3.31 -5.83 15.91
C PRO A 139 4.74 -6.19 15.46
N ASP A 140 4.95 -7.44 15.05
CA ASP A 140 6.22 -8.01 14.58
C ASP A 140 6.44 -7.87 13.07
N VAL A 141 5.51 -7.25 12.33
CA VAL A 141 5.64 -7.10 10.88
C VAL A 141 6.79 -6.18 10.50
N LYS A 142 7.59 -6.60 9.52
CA LYS A 142 8.57 -5.72 8.89
C LYS A 142 7.84 -4.76 7.95
N VAL A 143 7.92 -3.46 8.21
CA VAL A 143 7.46 -2.43 7.26
C VAL A 143 8.64 -1.97 6.41
N ILE A 144 8.44 -1.91 5.10
CA ILE A 144 9.37 -1.33 4.13
C ILE A 144 8.72 -0.08 3.54
N ALA A 145 9.34 1.08 3.74
CA ALA A 145 8.83 2.37 3.27
C ALA A 145 9.85 3.01 2.30
N PRO A 146 9.78 2.69 0.99
CA PRO A 146 10.83 3.06 0.03
C PRO A 146 11.12 4.56 -0.02
N TRP A 147 10.10 5.41 0.10
CA TRP A 147 10.25 6.87 0.14
C TRP A 147 11.14 7.39 1.29
N ARG A 148 11.43 6.57 2.30
CA ARG A 148 12.34 6.88 3.41
C ARG A 148 13.66 6.11 3.34
N GLU A 149 13.77 5.12 2.45
CA GLU A 149 14.91 4.19 2.38
C GLU A 149 15.75 4.36 1.12
N TRP A 150 15.13 4.71 -0.01
CA TRP A 150 15.83 4.80 -1.29
C TRP A 150 16.50 6.15 -1.52
N GLU A 151 17.33 6.22 -2.56
CA GLU A 151 17.96 7.47 -3.03
C GLU A 151 17.18 8.13 -4.19
N LEU A 152 16.00 7.60 -4.56
CA LEU A 152 15.16 8.12 -5.65
C LEU A 152 14.35 9.34 -5.18
N ASN A 153 15.04 10.48 -5.04
CA ASN A 153 14.51 11.68 -4.39
C ASN A 153 13.81 12.69 -5.32
N SER A 154 13.65 12.39 -6.61
CA SER A 154 13.00 13.28 -7.57
C SER A 154 12.21 12.52 -8.64
N ARG A 155 11.26 13.20 -9.28
CA ARG A 155 10.50 12.63 -10.40
C ARG A 155 11.40 12.24 -11.57
N THR A 156 12.46 13.00 -11.84
CA THR A 156 13.46 12.66 -12.86
C THR A 156 14.18 11.37 -12.51
N ALA A 157 14.65 11.23 -11.26
CA ALA A 157 15.30 9.99 -10.81
C ALA A 157 14.37 8.76 -10.91
N LEU A 158 13.08 8.94 -10.62
CA LEU A 158 12.06 7.90 -10.82
C LEU A 158 11.90 7.51 -12.29
N LEU A 159 11.86 8.49 -13.20
CA LEU A 159 11.78 8.24 -14.64
C LEU A 159 13.04 7.54 -15.17
N ASP A 160 14.22 7.98 -14.74
CA ASP A 160 15.50 7.36 -15.11
C ASP A 160 15.59 5.92 -14.62
N PHE A 161 15.14 5.67 -13.39
CA PHE A 161 15.03 4.31 -12.85
C PHE A 161 14.06 3.47 -13.68
N ALA A 162 12.88 4.01 -14.02
CA ALA A 162 11.89 3.28 -14.83
C ALA A 162 12.41 2.96 -16.24
N GLN A 163 13.16 3.86 -16.87
CA GLN A 163 13.77 3.61 -18.18
C GLN A 163 14.81 2.49 -18.15
N LYS A 164 15.61 2.41 -17.08
CA LYS A 164 16.63 1.37 -16.91
C LYS A 164 16.06 -0.02 -16.65
N HIS A 165 14.82 -0.11 -16.14
CA HIS A 165 14.24 -1.35 -15.62
C HIS A 165 12.88 -1.71 -16.24
N GLN A 166 12.65 -1.36 -17.51
CA GLN A 166 11.45 -1.74 -18.28
C GLN A 166 11.16 -3.24 -18.15
#